data_AF-A0A2W6BW14-F1
#
_entry.id   AF-A0A2W6BW14-F1
#
_cell.length_a   1.000
_cell.length_b   1.000
_cell.length_c   1.000
_cell.angle_alpha   90.00
_cell.angle_beta   90.00
_cell.angle_gamma   90.00
#
_symmetry.space_group_name_H-M   'P 1'
#
loop_
_entity.id
_entity.type
_entity.pdbx_description
1 polymer ?
#
loop_
_entity_poly.entity_id
_entity_poly.type
_entity_poly.pdbx_seq_one_letter_code
_entity_poly.pdbx_strand_id
1 'polypeptide(L)'
;MDPTELATHRGWPRSSTTEHLNVLLDTSIISETRRGKHRYVRLSDAEVAETIERLAALAPTGRSLAAGSTPRPTAASGGARLLHAPRRPTRRPTA
;
A
#
# COMPACT_ATOMS: atom_id res chain seq x y z
N MET A 1 -8.91 2.52 5.22
CA MET A 1 -8.89 3.16 6.56
C MET A 1 -10.27 3.75 6.83
N ASP A 2 -10.72 3.86 8.09
CA ASP A 2 -12.02 4.48 8.43
C ASP A 2 -11.91 6.02 8.48
N PRO A 3 -12.96 6.79 8.11
CA PRO A 3 -12.97 8.26 8.16
C PRO A 3 -12.56 8.86 9.51
N THR A 4 -12.92 8.21 10.62
CA THR A 4 -12.60 8.70 11.97
C THR A 4 -11.11 8.56 12.24
N GLU A 5 -10.53 7.42 11.87
CA GLU A 5 -9.09 7.20 11.98
C GLU A 5 -8.34 8.18 11.07
N LEU A 6 -8.85 8.44 9.86
CA LEU A 6 -8.24 9.35 8.90
C LEU A 6 -8.18 10.78 9.44
N ALA A 7 -9.28 11.26 10.04
CA ALA A 7 -9.35 12.57 10.68
C ALA A 7 -8.29 12.71 11.77
N THR A 8 -8.19 11.73 12.67
CA THR A 8 -7.18 11.71 13.73
C THR A 8 -5.75 11.65 13.20
N HIS A 9 -5.50 10.83 12.19
CA HIS A 9 -4.17 10.68 11.59
C HIS A 9 -3.69 11.95 10.86
N ARG A 10 -4.61 12.69 10.22
CA ARG A 10 -4.31 13.94 9.52
C ARG A 10 -4.41 15.18 10.41
N GLY A 11 -4.95 15.06 11.63
CA GLY A 11 -5.22 16.18 12.53
C GLY A 11 -6.38 17.08 12.08
N TRP A 12 -7.30 16.56 11.26
CA TRP A 12 -8.45 17.31 10.75
C TRP A 12 -9.69 17.15 11.63
N PRO A 13 -10.58 18.17 11.69
CA PRO A 13 -11.90 17.99 12.24
C PRO A 13 -12.65 16.86 11.53
N ARG A 14 -13.48 16.11 12.28
CA ARG A 14 -14.30 15.01 11.73
C ARG A 14 -15.28 15.49 10.67
N SER A 15 -15.87 16.68 10.85
CA SER A 15 -16.77 17.31 9.88
C SER A 15 -16.06 17.57 8.56
N SER A 16 -14.92 18.26 8.60
CA SER A 16 -14.12 18.55 7.40
C SER A 16 -13.62 17.28 6.71
N THR A 17 -13.20 16.27 7.46
CA THR A 17 -12.78 14.98 6.87
C THR A 17 -13.94 14.31 6.12
N THR A 18 -15.14 14.31 6.71
CA THR A 18 -16.32 13.73 6.09
C THR A 18 -16.72 14.50 4.82
N GLU A 19 -16.70 15.83 4.87
CA GLU A 19 -16.98 16.70 3.73
C GLU A 19 -15.99 16.45 2.57
N HIS A 20 -14.68 16.46 2.86
CA HIS A 20 -13.66 16.15 1.85
C HIS A 20 -13.85 14.74 1.25
N LEU A 21 -14.18 13.74 2.07
CA LEU A 21 -14.41 12.38 1.58
C LEU A 21 -15.67 12.29 0.70
N ASN A 22 -16.73 13.03 1.01
CA ASN A 22 -17.92 13.07 0.15
C ASN A 22 -17.58 13.65 -1.23
N VAL A 23 -16.81 14.74 -1.29
CA VAL A 23 -16.34 15.30 -2.58
C VAL A 23 -15.49 14.28 -3.36
N LEU A 24 -14.61 13.56 -2.68
CA LEU A 24 -13.77 12.54 -3.31
C LEU A 24 -14.56 11.30 -3.78
N LEU A 25 -15.65 10.96 -3.09
CA LEU A 25 -16.58 9.90 -3.49
C LEU A 25 -17.42 10.35 -4.70
N ASP A 26 -17.94 11.56 -4.67
CA ASP A 26 -18.75 12.13 -5.77
C ASP A 26 -17.94 12.27 -7.06
N THR A 27 -16.63 12.54 -6.94
CA THR A 27 -15.70 12.59 -8.07
C THR A 27 -15.13 11.22 -8.47
N SER A 28 -15.56 10.14 -7.80
CA SER A 28 -15.09 8.77 -8.03
C SER A 28 -13.57 8.59 -7.89
N ILE A 29 -12.88 9.46 -7.15
CA ILE A 29 -11.44 9.35 -6.87
C ILE A 29 -11.20 8.27 -5.80
N ILE A 30 -12.11 8.17 -4.84
CA ILE A 30 -12.12 7.12 -3.82
C ILE A 30 -13.39 6.27 -3.93
N SER A 31 -13.29 5.03 -3.45
CA SER A 31 -14.42 4.12 -3.28
C SER A 31 -14.61 3.76 -1.82
N GLU A 32 -15.87 3.61 -1.43
CA GLU A 32 -16.29 3.17 -0.10
C GLU A 32 -16.60 1.66 -0.11
N THR A 33 -16.22 0.97 0.96
CA THR A 33 -16.72 -0.36 1.27
C THR A 33 -17.19 -0.41 2.72
N ARG A 34 -18.45 -0.82 2.94
CA ARG A 34 -18.99 -1.01 4.29
C ARG A 34 -18.59 -2.37 4.83
N ARG A 35 -17.95 -2.39 6.00
CA ARG A 35 -17.64 -3.62 6.72
C ARG A 35 -18.04 -3.46 8.18
N GLY A 36 -19.19 -4.02 8.51
CA GLY A 36 -19.81 -3.89 9.83
C GLY A 36 -20.21 -2.44 10.13
N LYS A 37 -19.83 -1.93 11.29
CA LYS A 37 -20.15 -0.57 11.75
C LYS A 37 -19.24 0.51 11.13
N HIS A 38 -18.25 0.10 10.34
CA HIS A 38 -17.21 0.98 9.81
C HIS A 38 -17.29 1.06 8.29
N ARG A 39 -17.04 2.27 7.80
CA ARG A 39 -16.90 2.56 6.37
C ARG A 39 -15.42 2.61 6.08
N TYR A 40 -14.95 1.80 5.15
CA TYR A 40 -13.56 1.83 4.71
C TYR A 40 -13.47 2.57 3.39
N VAL A 41 -12.55 3.52 3.30
CA VAL A 41 -12.23 4.22 2.05
C VAL A 41 -10.95 3.66 1.45
N ARG A 42 -10.93 3.53 0.12
CA ARG A 42 -9.78 3.14 -0.71
C ARG A 42 -9.77 3.98 -2.00
N LEU A 43 -8.65 4.07 -2.70
CA LEU A 43 -8.64 4.66 -4.05
C LEU A 43 -9.53 3.82 -4.97
N SER A 44 -10.21 4.49 -5.90
CA SER A 44 -11.16 3.80 -6.79
C SER A 44 -10.48 2.80 -7.71
N ASP A 45 -9.35 3.18 -8.30
CA ASP A 45 -8.59 2.35 -9.23
C ASP A 45 -7.08 2.69 -9.24
N ALA A 46 -6.28 1.82 -9.85
CA ALA A 46 -4.84 1.98 -9.99
C ALA A 46 -4.49 3.19 -10.88
N GLU A 47 -5.26 3.49 -11.92
CA GLU A 47 -5.03 4.64 -12.80
C GLU A 47 -5.15 5.98 -12.05
N VAL A 48 -6.12 6.07 -11.14
CA VAL A 48 -6.29 7.23 -10.25
C VAL A 48 -5.09 7.38 -9.32
N ALA A 49 -4.63 6.27 -8.74
CA ALA A 49 -3.45 6.27 -7.87
C ALA A 49 -2.20 6.75 -8.62
N GLU A 50 -1.97 6.24 -9.83
CA GLU A 50 -0.83 6.63 -10.66
C GLU A 50 -0.89 8.10 -11.06
N THR A 51 -2.07 8.60 -11.43
CA THR A 51 -2.25 10.01 -11.79
C THR A 51 -1.96 10.94 -10.60
N ILE A 52 -2.45 10.60 -9.41
CA ILE A 52 -2.16 11.37 -8.18
C ILE A 52 -0.66 11.37 -7.90
N GLU A 53 0.01 10.23 -8.03
CA GLU A 53 1.47 10.13 -7.83
C GLU A 53 2.24 11.01 -8.83
N ARG A 54 1.84 10.99 -10.11
CA ARG A 54 2.44 11.84 -11.16
C ARG A 54 2.22 13.33 -10.88
N LEU A 55 1.04 13.72 -10.42
CA LEU A 55 0.75 15.10 -10.03
C LEU A 55 1.57 15.52 -8.79
N ALA A 56 1.68 14.63 -7.81
CA ALA A 56 2.50 14.85 -6.61
C ALA A 56 3.98 15.03 -6.96
N ALA A 57 4.49 14.30 -7.96
CA ALA A 57 5.87 14.45 -8.46
C ALA A 57 6.14 15.82 -9.09
N LEU A 58 5.10 16.48 -9.61
CA LEU A 58 5.19 17.83 -10.19
C LEU A 58 4.97 18.94 -9.16
N ALA A 59 4.46 18.62 -7.97
CA ALA A 59 4.25 19.61 -6.93
C ALA A 59 5.58 20.04 -6.30
N PRO A 60 5.77 21.35 -6.00
CA PRO A 60 6.97 21.81 -5.32
C PRO A 60 7.11 21.08 -3.98
N THR A 61 8.26 20.43 -3.78
CA THR A 61 8.49 19.43 -2.72
C THR A 61 8.60 20.10 -1.34
N GLY A 62 7.48 20.55 -0.79
CA GLY A 62 7.38 21.01 0.61
C GLY A 62 7.20 19.86 1.62
N ARG A 63 6.78 18.67 1.17
CA ARG A 63 6.63 17.49 2.01
C ARG A 63 6.62 16.23 1.13
N SER A 64 7.68 15.44 1.21
CA SER A 64 7.72 14.10 0.61
C SER A 64 6.55 13.26 1.14
N LEU A 65 5.70 12.77 0.24
CA LEU A 65 4.57 11.88 0.56
C LEU A 65 5.01 10.41 0.70
N ALA A 66 6.32 10.13 0.63
CA ALA A 66 6.90 8.81 0.80
C ALA A 66 7.01 8.41 2.28
N ALA A 67 5.89 8.28 3.00
CA ALA A 67 5.87 7.63 4.31
C ALA A 67 4.47 7.13 4.70
N GLY A 68 3.77 6.47 3.78
CA GLY A 68 2.72 5.52 4.14
C GLY A 68 3.37 4.17 4.48
N SER A 69 3.99 4.08 5.65
CA SER A 69 4.67 2.89 6.16
C SER A 69 3.82 1.62 6.03
N THR A 70 4.25 0.67 5.21
CA THR A 70 3.75 -0.71 5.28
C THR A 70 4.28 -1.35 6.58
N PRO A 71 3.45 -2.01 7.39
CA PRO A 71 3.96 -2.79 8.50
C PRO A 71 4.73 -3.97 7.92
N ARG A 72 6.05 -4.02 8.19
CA ARG A 72 6.96 -5.12 7.86
C ARG A 72 6.43 -6.42 8.50
N PRO A 73 5.93 -7.41 7.74
CA PRO A 73 5.70 -8.73 8.29
C PRO A 73 7.06 -9.43 8.33
N THR A 74 7.64 -9.61 9.51
CA THR A 74 8.69 -10.62 9.70
C THR A 74 8.02 -11.98 9.58
N ALA A 75 8.00 -12.51 8.37
CA ALA A 75 7.63 -13.89 8.12
C ALA A 75 8.68 -14.79 8.77
N ALA A 76 8.36 -15.32 9.95
CA ALA A 76 8.88 -16.59 10.38
C ALA A 76 8.41 -17.66 9.38
N SER A 77 9.34 -18.28 8.68
CA SER A 77 9.07 -19.53 7.96
C SER A 77 10.27 -20.44 8.12
N GLY A 78 10.19 -21.27 9.16
CA GLY A 78 10.78 -22.60 9.11
C GLY A 78 9.90 -23.48 8.22
N GLY A 79 10.50 -24.38 7.46
CA GLY A 79 9.77 -25.45 6.79
C GLY A 79 10.24 -25.79 5.39
N ALA A 80 11.09 -26.81 5.34
CA ALA A 80 11.09 -27.88 4.34
C ALA A 80 11.48 -27.59 2.88
N ARG A 81 12.65 -28.16 2.55
CA ARG A 81 12.92 -29.05 1.40
C ARG A 81 12.30 -28.65 0.07
N LEU A 82 13.14 -28.43 -0.94
CA LEU A 82 13.04 -29.18 -2.19
C LEU A 82 14.41 -29.48 -2.78
N LEU A 83 14.47 -30.70 -3.31
CA LEU A 83 15.58 -31.40 -3.92
C LEU A 83 15.90 -30.79 -5.28
N HIS A 84 17.18 -30.58 -5.59
CA HIS A 84 17.67 -30.67 -6.96
C HIS A 84 19.18 -30.94 -7.01
N ALA A 85 19.53 -32.20 -7.25
CA ALA A 85 20.70 -32.58 -8.07
C ALA A 85 20.22 -32.60 -9.54
N PRO A 86 21.05 -32.44 -10.60
CA PRO A 86 22.25 -33.27 -10.78
C PRO A 86 23.41 -32.69 -11.65
N ARG A 87 24.46 -33.54 -11.76
CA ARG A 87 25.44 -33.73 -12.87
C ARG A 87 26.88 -33.19 -12.72
N ARG A 88 27.76 -34.12 -12.33
CA ARG A 88 29.08 -34.56 -12.92
C ARG A 88 29.50 -33.89 -14.26
N PRO A 89 30.80 -33.88 -14.71
CA PRO A 89 31.85 -34.89 -14.44
C PRO A 89 33.35 -34.43 -14.39
N THR A 90 34.19 -35.37 -13.92
CA THR A 90 35.58 -35.75 -14.36
C THR A 90 36.76 -34.76 -14.36
N ARG A 91 37.80 -35.11 -13.58
CA ARG A 91 39.25 -35.26 -13.93
C ARG A 91 40.01 -35.47 -12.62
N ARG A 92 41.11 -36.22 -12.47
CA ARG A 92 41.92 -37.23 -13.18
C ARG A 92 42.92 -37.71 -12.09
N PRO A 93 43.54 -38.90 -12.16
CA PRO A 93 44.37 -39.45 -11.10
C PRO A 93 45.85 -39.08 -11.26
N THR A 94 46.55 -38.99 -10.15
CA THR A 94 48.02 -38.96 -9.97
C THR A 94 48.25 -39.22 -8.48
N ALA A 95 49.14 -40.05 -7.98
CA ALA A 95 50.02 -41.10 -8.46
C ALA A 95 50.30 -41.99 -7.23
#